data_AF-A0A6I4ZRU5-F1
#
_entry.id   AF-A0A6I4ZRU5-F1
#
_cell.length_a   1.000
_cell.length_b   1.000
_cell.length_c   1.000
_cell.angle_alpha   90.00
_cell.angle_beta   90.00
_cell.angle_gamma   90.00
#
_symmetry.space_group_name_H-M   'P 1'
#
loop_
_entity.id
_entity.type
_entity.pdbx_description
1 polymer ?
#
loop_
_entity_poly.entity_id
_entity_poly.type
_entity_poly.pdbx_seq_one_letter_code
_entity_poly.pdbx_strand_id
1 'polypeptide(L)'
;MWTLDVYRREGVAPRGMGKSRLQPARRLDGVYRGKGHWFADVVALLLDNQTDQRIAPRHTVQGFSQTHQIDVAWPVRDIDPLICAETKVTGGPPDRSHGARGALSDWSNRRRELKFTSTDLKLYRRGMDTRIEHWDVWRSSQTPRTYLLWAARLRPSDEIDRMVEEVQQLVNTYLDGAGVLGWREADDGRSYEIVPLPASARVSDLDDVLYRIATEIRRMAGPDNEPPPPVGRE
;
A
#
# COMPACT_ATOMS: atom_id res chain seq x y z
N MET A 1 4.91 13.78 6.58
CA MET A 1 4.19 13.30 7.78
C MET A 1 4.30 14.22 8.99
N TRP A 2 5.50 14.56 9.46
CA TRP A 2 5.72 15.43 10.63
C TRP A 2 4.82 16.66 10.69
N THR A 3 4.83 17.47 9.62
CA THR A 3 4.00 18.68 9.51
C THR A 3 2.51 18.42 9.72
N LEU A 4 1.98 17.33 9.16
CA LEU A 4 0.58 16.98 9.27
C LEU A 4 0.21 16.57 10.70
N ASP A 5 1.11 15.86 11.38
CA ASP A 5 0.94 15.48 12.78
C ASP A 5 1.01 16.69 13.72
N VAL A 6 1.88 17.67 13.47
CA VAL A 6 1.93 18.93 14.21
C VAL A 6 0.61 19.69 14.10
N TYR A 7 0.10 19.90 12.88
CA TYR A 7 -1.21 20.52 12.66
C TYR A 7 -2.33 19.77 13.40
N ARG A 8 -2.26 18.43 13.43
CA ARG A 8 -3.22 17.58 14.13
C ARG A 8 -3.22 17.79 15.64
N ARG A 9 -2.04 17.83 16.26
CA ARG A 9 -1.89 18.07 17.71
C ARG A 9 -2.35 19.46 18.12
N GLU A 10 -1.95 20.47 17.37
CA GLU A 10 -2.33 21.86 17.63
C GLU A 10 -3.83 22.10 17.38
N GLY A 11 -4.50 21.21 16.63
CA GLY A 11 -5.89 21.37 16.22
C GLY A 11 -6.06 22.51 15.22
N VAL A 12 -5.01 22.87 14.49
CA VAL A 12 -4.98 23.94 13.51
C VAL A 12 -5.02 23.31 12.12
N ALA A 13 -6.06 23.59 11.35
CA ALA A 13 -6.15 23.08 9.99
C ALA A 13 -5.22 23.87 9.05
N PRO A 14 -4.33 23.21 8.27
CA PRO A 14 -3.42 23.90 7.37
C PRO A 14 -4.16 24.82 6.40
N ARG A 15 -3.57 25.97 6.07
CA ARG A 15 -4.13 26.89 5.05
C ARG A 15 -4.09 26.21 3.68
N GLY A 16 -5.18 26.33 2.91
CA GLY A 16 -5.29 25.74 1.57
C GLY A 16 -5.49 24.21 1.52
N MET A 17 -5.51 23.50 2.65
CA MET A 17 -5.73 22.05 2.67
C MET A 17 -7.13 21.67 3.17
N GLY A 18 -7.73 20.67 2.52
CA GLY A 18 -9.08 20.18 2.81
C GLY A 18 -10.18 21.12 2.29
N LYS A 19 -11.44 20.78 2.57
CA LYS A 19 -12.59 21.57 2.11
C LYS A 19 -12.73 22.84 2.96
N SER A 20 -12.52 24.01 2.36
CA SER A 20 -12.56 25.32 3.04
C SER A 20 -13.88 25.59 3.79
N ARG A 21 -14.99 25.07 3.28
CA ARG A 21 -16.34 25.17 3.88
C ARG A 21 -16.54 24.36 5.18
N LEU A 22 -15.60 23.49 5.56
CA LEU A 22 -15.71 22.69 6.77
C LEU A 22 -15.07 23.39 7.97
N GLN A 23 -15.64 23.16 9.15
CA GLN A 23 -15.04 23.58 10.43
C GLN A 23 -13.59 23.05 10.54
N PRO A 24 -12.66 23.81 11.14
CA PRO A 24 -11.23 23.46 11.18
C PRO A 24 -10.94 22.03 11.63
N ALA A 25 -11.58 21.55 12.71
CA ALA A 25 -11.40 20.18 13.19
C ALA A 25 -11.81 19.12 12.13
N ARG A 26 -12.99 19.27 11.52
CA ARG A 26 -13.45 18.36 10.44
C ARG A 26 -12.58 18.45 9.19
N ARG A 27 -12.05 19.64 8.89
CA ARG A 27 -11.12 19.85 7.77
C ARG A 27 -9.81 19.10 8.02
N LEU A 28 -9.25 19.26 9.21
CA LEU A 28 -8.02 18.59 9.65
C LEU A 28 -8.17 17.07 9.65
N ASP A 29 -9.29 16.52 10.13
CA ASP A 29 -9.57 15.08 10.03
C ASP A 29 -9.64 14.60 8.59
N GLY A 30 -10.25 15.38 7.70
CA GLY A 30 -10.29 15.08 6.27
C GLY A 30 -8.90 15.04 5.65
N VAL A 31 -8.05 16.04 5.95
CA VAL A 31 -6.64 16.06 5.50
C VAL A 31 -5.88 14.87 6.08
N TYR A 32 -6.09 14.55 7.35
CA TYR A 32 -5.40 13.44 8.01
C TYR A 32 -5.77 12.08 7.41
N ARG A 33 -7.05 11.87 7.05
CA ARG A 33 -7.50 10.67 6.33
C ARG A 33 -6.90 10.58 4.93
N GLY A 34 -6.56 11.72 4.30
CA GLY A 34 -5.93 11.79 2.99
C GLY A 34 -4.46 11.34 2.95
N LYS A 35 -3.81 11.08 4.09
CA LYS A 35 -2.40 10.65 4.12
C LYS A 35 -2.13 9.34 3.37
N GLY A 36 -3.11 8.44 3.34
CA GLY A 36 -3.03 7.20 2.55
C GLY A 36 -2.98 7.51 1.05
N HIS A 37 -3.85 8.41 0.57
CA HIS A 37 -3.85 8.82 -0.84
C HIS A 37 -2.54 9.50 -1.23
N TRP A 38 -2.04 10.39 -0.38
CA TRP A 38 -0.74 11.03 -0.61
C TRP A 38 0.40 10.01 -0.73
N PHE A 39 0.39 8.98 0.12
CA PHE A 39 1.40 7.94 0.08
C PHE A 39 1.29 7.08 -1.19
N ALA A 40 0.08 6.70 -1.61
CA ALA A 40 -0.15 6.03 -2.89
C ALA A 40 0.38 6.86 -4.07
N ASP A 41 0.11 8.18 -4.07
CA ASP A 41 0.58 9.09 -5.12
C ASP A 41 2.12 9.17 -5.16
N VAL A 42 2.78 9.23 -3.99
CA VAL A 42 4.26 9.21 -3.91
C VAL A 42 4.82 7.89 -4.42
N VAL A 43 4.26 6.75 -4.02
CA VAL A 43 4.70 5.43 -4.48
C VAL A 43 4.56 5.30 -6.00
N ALA A 44 3.42 5.74 -6.56
CA ALA A 44 3.20 5.71 -8.00
C ALA A 44 4.23 6.56 -8.75
N LEU A 45 4.51 7.79 -8.27
CA LEU A 45 5.52 8.67 -8.87
C LEU A 45 6.94 8.11 -8.80
N LEU A 46 7.31 7.47 -7.68
CA LEU A 46 8.62 6.84 -7.54
C LEU A 46 8.77 5.69 -8.53
N LEU A 47 7.76 4.84 -8.68
CA LEU A 47 7.80 3.73 -9.62
C LEU A 47 7.78 4.21 -11.07
N ASP A 48 7.00 5.23 -11.39
CA ASP A 48 6.95 5.84 -12.74
C ASP A 48 8.36 6.32 -13.13
N ASN A 49 9.00 7.08 -12.23
CA ASN A 49 10.37 7.56 -12.42
C ASN A 49 11.42 6.43 -12.49
N GLN A 50 11.22 5.32 -11.79
CA GLN A 50 12.16 4.19 -11.79
C GLN A 50 12.00 3.25 -13.00
N THR A 51 10.91 3.34 -13.76
CA THR A 51 10.57 2.34 -14.79
C THR A 51 10.33 2.92 -16.17
N ASP A 52 10.23 4.26 -16.31
CA ASP A 52 9.78 4.92 -17.53
C ASP A 52 8.43 4.40 -18.02
N GLN A 53 7.63 3.84 -17.10
CA GLN A 53 6.29 3.33 -17.34
C GLN A 53 5.29 4.22 -16.63
N ARG A 54 4.22 4.60 -17.34
CA ARG A 54 3.11 5.31 -16.69
C ARG A 54 2.49 4.44 -15.61
N ILE A 55 2.44 4.95 -14.38
CA ILE A 55 1.81 4.31 -13.24
C ILE A 55 0.77 5.26 -12.67
N ALA A 56 -0.49 4.82 -12.62
CA ALA A 56 -1.58 5.64 -12.10
C ALA A 56 -1.92 5.20 -10.67
N PRO A 57 -1.99 6.14 -9.71
CA PRO A 57 -2.49 5.83 -8.39
C PRO A 57 -4.01 5.68 -8.42
N ARG A 58 -4.55 4.83 -7.53
CA ARG A 58 -5.98 4.71 -7.22
C ARG A 58 -6.85 4.35 -8.44
N HIS A 59 -6.38 3.40 -9.25
CA HIS A 59 -7.07 2.97 -10.45
C HIS A 59 -8.13 1.90 -10.14
N THR A 60 -9.28 1.98 -10.79
CA THR A 60 -10.31 0.95 -10.69
C THR A 60 -10.02 -0.18 -11.67
N VAL A 61 -9.96 -1.40 -11.16
CA VAL A 61 -9.63 -2.59 -11.93
C VAL A 61 -10.70 -3.66 -11.73
N GLN A 62 -11.12 -4.31 -12.81
CA GLN A 62 -12.00 -5.46 -12.77
C GLN A 62 -11.27 -6.70 -12.21
N GLY A 63 -11.80 -7.24 -11.10
CA GLY A 63 -11.45 -8.57 -10.59
C GLY A 63 -12.46 -9.64 -11.02
N PHE A 64 -12.28 -10.87 -10.55
CA PHE A 64 -13.16 -12.00 -10.87
C PHE A 64 -14.63 -11.74 -10.49
N SER A 65 -14.88 -11.21 -9.28
CA SER A 65 -16.22 -11.04 -8.73
C SER A 65 -16.68 -9.59 -8.63
N GLN A 66 -15.75 -8.64 -8.50
CA GLN A 66 -16.07 -7.22 -8.38
C GLN A 66 -14.96 -6.33 -8.92
N THR A 67 -15.26 -5.04 -9.08
CA THR A 67 -14.24 -4.01 -9.30
C THR A 67 -13.53 -3.66 -8.00
N HIS A 68 -12.22 -3.44 -8.06
CA HIS A 68 -11.39 -3.01 -6.94
C HIS A 68 -10.77 -1.66 -7.24
N GLN A 69 -10.70 -0.77 -6.25
CA GLN A 69 -9.89 0.43 -6.35
C GLN A 69 -8.49 0.10 -5.80
N ILE A 70 -7.50 0.03 -6.68
CA ILE A 70 -6.14 -0.37 -6.34
C ILE A 70 -5.27 0.87 -6.21
N ASP A 71 -4.53 0.98 -5.10
CA ASP A 71 -3.68 2.15 -4.83
C ASP A 71 -2.62 2.35 -5.91
N VAL A 72 -2.00 1.28 -6.42
CA VAL A 72 -1.03 1.30 -7.52
C VAL A 72 -1.30 0.12 -8.44
N ALA A 73 -1.57 0.38 -9.71
CA ALA A 73 -1.75 -0.66 -10.72
C ALA A 73 -0.91 -0.37 -11.96
N TRP A 74 -0.25 -1.41 -12.48
CA TRP A 74 0.41 -1.37 -13.78
C TRP A 74 0.07 -2.64 -14.56
N PRO A 75 -0.21 -2.55 -15.87
CA PRO A 75 -0.36 -1.33 -16.66
C PRO A 75 -1.60 -0.51 -16.26
N VAL A 76 -1.65 0.77 -16.65
CA VAL A 76 -2.83 1.62 -16.39
C VAL A 76 -3.96 1.24 -17.34
N ARG A 77 -4.80 0.32 -16.89
CA ARG A 77 -5.98 -0.17 -17.61
C ARG A 77 -7.03 -0.71 -16.62
N ASP A 78 -8.29 -0.66 -17.05
CA ASP A 78 -9.45 -1.06 -16.22
C ASP A 78 -9.57 -2.58 -16.03
N ILE A 79 -8.77 -3.37 -16.76
CA ILE A 79 -8.75 -4.83 -16.70
C ILE A 79 -7.33 -5.35 -16.65
N ASP A 80 -7.15 -6.57 -16.16
CA ASP A 80 -5.95 -7.36 -16.42
C ASP A 80 -4.61 -6.74 -15.95
N PRO A 81 -4.50 -6.13 -14.76
CA PRO A 81 -3.22 -5.59 -14.31
C PRO A 81 -2.18 -6.70 -14.19
N LEU A 82 -0.92 -6.36 -14.38
CA LEU A 82 0.22 -7.27 -14.22
C LEU A 82 0.88 -7.12 -12.85
N ILE A 83 0.81 -5.93 -12.29
CA ILE A 83 1.32 -5.56 -10.97
C ILE A 83 0.23 -4.76 -10.27
N CYS A 84 -0.01 -5.10 -9.01
CA CYS A 84 -0.82 -4.32 -8.09
C CYS A 84 -0.06 -4.11 -6.79
N ALA A 85 -0.13 -2.92 -6.23
CA ALA A 85 0.34 -2.66 -4.88
C ALA A 85 -0.70 -1.87 -4.09
N GLU A 86 -0.94 -2.34 -2.88
CA GLU A 86 -1.77 -1.64 -1.90
C GLU A 86 -0.85 -0.87 -0.95
N THR A 87 -1.23 0.37 -0.66
CA THR A 87 -0.45 1.23 0.23
C THR A 87 -1.26 1.54 1.48
N LYS A 88 -0.61 1.53 2.65
CA LYS A 88 -1.30 1.87 3.90
C LYS A 88 -0.41 2.77 4.74
N VAL A 89 -1.05 3.76 5.35
CA VAL A 89 -0.41 4.66 6.32
C VAL A 89 -1.25 4.65 7.60
N THR A 90 -0.75 4.02 8.65
CA THR A 90 -1.47 3.86 9.92
C THR A 90 -0.76 4.60 11.07
N GLY A 91 -1.32 4.47 12.27
CA GLY A 91 -0.91 5.24 13.42
C GLY A 91 -1.33 6.71 13.35
N GLY A 92 -1.16 7.44 14.43
CA GLY A 92 -1.34 8.89 14.43
C GLY A 92 -1.27 9.48 15.83
N PRO A 93 -0.89 10.76 15.96
CA PRO A 93 -0.87 11.42 17.24
C PRO A 93 -2.31 11.56 17.77
N PRO A 94 -2.47 11.76 19.09
CA PRO A 94 -3.75 12.12 19.64
C PRO A 94 -4.26 13.41 18.98
N ASP A 95 -5.57 13.55 18.91
CA ASP A 95 -6.24 14.82 18.62
C ASP A 95 -7.05 15.27 19.86
N ARG A 96 -7.76 16.41 19.76
CA ARG A 96 -8.52 16.96 20.88
C ARG A 96 -9.70 16.08 21.33
N SER A 97 -10.09 15.09 20.53
CA SER A 97 -11.28 14.24 20.73
C SER A 97 -10.97 12.75 20.87
N HIS A 98 -9.80 12.30 20.43
CA HIS A 98 -9.40 10.89 20.38
C HIS A 98 -7.93 10.72 20.77
N GLY A 99 -7.64 9.63 21.48
CA GLY A 99 -6.28 9.23 21.82
C GLY A 99 -5.44 8.86 20.59
N ALA A 100 -4.14 8.65 20.83
CA ALA A 100 -3.21 8.21 19.80
C ALA A 100 -3.69 6.91 19.14
N ARG A 101 -3.64 6.86 17.82
CA ARG A 101 -3.96 5.65 17.06
C ARG A 101 -2.71 4.79 16.93
N GLY A 102 -2.87 3.49 17.17
CA GLY A 102 -1.77 2.53 17.06
C GLY A 102 -1.44 2.15 15.63
N ALA A 103 -0.23 1.65 15.43
CA ALA A 103 0.25 1.19 14.14
C ALA A 103 -0.64 0.10 13.52
N LEU A 104 -1.16 -0.82 14.33
CA LEU A 104 -2.05 -1.90 13.90
C LEU A 104 -3.54 -1.53 13.92
N SER A 105 -3.90 -0.25 14.11
CA SER A 105 -5.30 0.17 14.06
C SER A 105 -5.88 -0.20 12.69
N ASP A 106 -7.01 -0.92 12.69
CA ASP A 106 -7.71 -1.42 11.49
C ASP A 106 -7.01 -2.57 10.73
N TRP A 107 -5.91 -3.13 11.25
CA TRP A 107 -5.17 -4.21 10.58
C TRP A 107 -6.04 -5.41 10.21
N SER A 108 -6.93 -5.86 11.10
CA SER A 108 -7.81 -7.02 10.81
C SER A 108 -8.69 -6.81 9.58
N ASN A 109 -9.23 -5.59 9.41
CA ASN A 109 -10.02 -5.21 8.25
C ASN A 109 -9.14 -5.11 7.00
N ARG A 110 -7.97 -4.47 7.10
CA ARG A 110 -7.02 -4.34 5.98
C ARG A 110 -6.52 -5.69 5.50
N ARG A 111 -6.22 -6.60 6.44
CA ARG A 111 -5.79 -7.97 6.16
C ARG A 111 -6.86 -8.74 5.37
N ARG A 112 -8.15 -8.59 5.71
CA ARG A 112 -9.25 -9.22 4.94
C ARG A 112 -9.36 -8.65 3.53
N GLU A 113 -9.28 -7.33 3.40
CA GLU A 113 -9.34 -6.61 2.11
C GLU A 113 -8.20 -7.03 1.17
N LEU A 114 -6.98 -7.11 1.68
CA LEU A 114 -5.79 -7.54 0.92
C LEU A 114 -5.91 -8.97 0.41
N LYS A 115 -6.33 -9.90 1.28
CA LYS A 115 -6.54 -11.31 0.91
C LYS A 115 -7.55 -11.45 -0.21
N PHE A 116 -8.67 -10.74 -0.08
CA PHE A 116 -9.75 -10.81 -1.04
C PHE A 116 -9.33 -10.21 -2.39
N THR A 117 -8.78 -8.99 -2.36
CA THR A 117 -8.35 -8.27 -3.56
C THR A 117 -7.27 -9.03 -4.33
N SER A 118 -6.23 -9.52 -3.64
CA SER A 118 -5.14 -10.23 -4.33
C SER A 118 -5.61 -11.52 -5.00
N THR A 119 -6.52 -12.24 -4.34
CA THR A 119 -7.10 -13.49 -4.86
C THR A 119 -8.04 -13.22 -6.04
N ASP A 120 -8.96 -12.26 -5.88
CA ASP A 120 -9.98 -11.94 -6.87
C ASP A 120 -9.36 -11.43 -8.18
N LEU A 121 -8.30 -10.62 -8.09
CA LEU A 121 -7.56 -10.15 -9.26
C LEU A 121 -6.82 -11.28 -9.99
N LYS A 122 -6.16 -12.20 -9.27
CA LYS A 122 -5.50 -13.36 -9.90
C LYS A 122 -6.52 -14.31 -10.54
N LEU A 123 -7.68 -14.49 -9.90
CA LEU A 123 -8.76 -15.30 -10.44
C LEU A 123 -9.40 -14.71 -11.70
N TYR A 124 -9.32 -13.39 -11.91
CA TYR A 124 -9.85 -12.76 -13.12
C TYR A 124 -9.28 -13.38 -14.41
N ARG A 125 -7.96 -13.62 -14.41
CA ARG A 125 -7.21 -14.22 -15.52
C ARG A 125 -7.33 -15.75 -15.62
N ARG A 126 -8.00 -16.38 -14.65
CA ARG A 126 -8.11 -17.83 -14.61
C ARG A 126 -9.09 -18.28 -15.71
N GLY A 127 -8.64 -19.18 -16.57
CA GLY A 127 -9.55 -19.92 -17.45
C GLY A 127 -10.54 -20.75 -16.62
N MET A 128 -11.76 -20.95 -17.13
CA MET A 128 -12.79 -21.71 -16.40
C MET A 128 -12.31 -23.12 -16.04
N ASP A 129 -11.50 -23.73 -16.90
CA ASP A 129 -10.99 -25.10 -16.77
C ASP A 129 -9.67 -25.22 -15.98
N THR A 130 -9.07 -24.11 -15.52
CA THR A 130 -7.82 -24.18 -14.75
C THR A 130 -8.09 -24.68 -13.33
N ARG A 131 -7.66 -25.91 -13.05
CA ARG A 131 -7.68 -26.48 -11.70
C ARG A 131 -6.51 -25.93 -10.86
N ILE A 132 -6.83 -25.40 -9.68
CA ILE A 132 -5.81 -24.98 -8.69
C ILE A 132 -5.53 -26.18 -7.77
N GLU A 133 -4.41 -26.86 -7.98
CA GLU A 133 -4.01 -27.99 -7.14
C GLU A 133 -3.25 -27.54 -5.89
N HIS A 134 -2.19 -26.75 -6.08
CA HIS A 134 -1.38 -26.20 -5.00
C HIS A 134 -1.45 -24.67 -5.00
N TRP A 135 -2.10 -24.12 -3.98
CA TRP A 135 -2.33 -22.67 -3.86
C TRP A 135 -1.06 -21.83 -3.97
N ASP A 136 0.01 -22.19 -3.25
CA ASP A 136 1.25 -21.39 -3.23
C ASP A 136 2.00 -21.43 -4.57
N VAL A 137 2.00 -22.57 -5.26
CA VAL A 137 2.61 -22.72 -6.59
C VAL A 137 1.81 -21.93 -7.63
N TRP A 138 0.48 -22.05 -7.56
CA TRP A 138 -0.39 -21.32 -8.47
C TRP A 138 -0.28 -19.81 -8.24
N ARG A 139 -0.49 -19.30 -7.02
CA ARG A 139 -0.47 -17.85 -6.75
C ARG A 139 0.85 -17.20 -7.15
N SER A 140 1.97 -17.90 -6.96
CA SER A 140 3.33 -17.40 -7.24
C SER A 140 3.71 -17.50 -8.72
N SER A 141 2.89 -18.11 -9.57
CA SER A 141 3.07 -18.10 -11.02
C SER A 141 2.07 -17.17 -11.74
N GLN A 142 0.97 -16.80 -11.08
CA GLN A 142 -0.07 -15.96 -11.69
C GLN A 142 0.17 -14.45 -11.53
N THR A 143 -0.27 -13.69 -12.53
CA THR A 143 -0.45 -12.24 -12.46
C THR A 143 -1.86 -11.85 -11.98
N PRO A 144 -2.06 -10.66 -11.39
CA PRO A 144 -1.00 -9.69 -11.07
C PRO A 144 -0.06 -10.17 -9.97
N ARG A 145 1.18 -9.66 -9.96
CA ARG A 145 2.01 -9.67 -8.75
C ARG A 145 1.43 -8.65 -7.78
N THR A 146 1.24 -9.05 -6.53
CA THR A 146 0.49 -8.28 -5.54
C THR A 146 1.39 -7.93 -4.36
N TYR A 147 1.51 -6.63 -4.06
CA TYR A 147 2.40 -6.12 -3.02
C TYR A 147 1.65 -5.29 -1.98
N LEU A 148 2.22 -5.21 -0.78
CA LEU A 148 1.79 -4.28 0.27
C LEU A 148 2.94 -3.34 0.62
N LEU A 149 2.71 -2.03 0.60
CA LEU A 149 3.62 -1.03 1.16
C LEU A 149 2.96 -0.42 2.39
N TRP A 150 3.49 -0.70 3.58
CA TRP A 150 2.89 -0.27 4.83
C TRP A 150 3.81 0.63 5.65
N ALA A 151 3.38 1.87 5.79
CA ALA A 151 3.99 2.87 6.65
C ALA A 151 3.17 3.04 7.94
N ALA A 152 3.81 3.11 9.11
CA ALA A 152 3.11 3.40 10.36
C ALA A 152 3.90 4.29 11.32
N ARG A 153 3.19 5.24 11.93
CA ARG A 153 3.66 5.91 13.14
C ARG A 153 3.47 4.98 14.34
N LEU A 154 4.56 4.65 15.02
CA LEU A 154 4.57 3.81 16.21
C LEU A 154 4.30 4.63 17.47
N ARG A 155 3.47 4.09 18.36
CA ARG A 155 3.38 4.54 19.76
C ARG A 155 4.49 3.87 20.59
N PRO A 156 4.76 4.37 21.81
CA PRO A 156 5.71 3.70 22.71
C PRO A 156 5.37 2.22 22.98
N SER A 157 4.09 1.86 22.92
CA SER A 157 3.60 0.49 23.11
C SER A 157 3.49 -0.34 21.82
N ASP A 158 3.77 0.25 20.66
CA ASP A 158 3.67 -0.47 19.39
C ASP A 158 5.05 -1.06 19.05
N GLU A 159 5.06 -2.34 18.69
CA GLU A 159 6.27 -3.09 18.35
C GLU A 159 6.34 -3.29 16.83
N ILE A 160 7.47 -2.90 16.23
CA ILE A 160 7.70 -3.07 14.78
C ILE A 160 7.71 -4.56 14.38
N ASP A 161 8.22 -5.42 15.27
CA ASP A 161 8.31 -6.86 15.06
C ASP A 161 6.92 -7.46 14.83
N ARG A 162 5.93 -7.06 15.63
CA ARG A 162 4.54 -7.51 15.46
C ARG A 162 3.94 -7.09 14.13
N MET A 163 4.28 -5.90 13.62
CA MET A 163 3.86 -5.50 12.27
C MET A 163 4.48 -6.39 11.21
N VAL A 164 5.79 -6.67 11.34
CA VAL A 164 6.52 -7.54 10.41
C VAL A 164 5.95 -8.95 10.42
N GLU A 165 5.66 -9.52 11.59
CA GLU A 165 5.04 -10.84 11.73
C GLU A 165 3.68 -10.92 11.02
N GLU A 166 2.81 -9.93 11.22
CA GLU A 166 1.49 -9.88 10.59
C GLU A 166 1.57 -9.77 9.06
N VAL A 167 2.51 -8.95 8.56
CA VAL A 167 2.76 -8.83 7.11
C VAL A 167 3.39 -10.10 6.55
N GLN A 168 4.28 -10.74 7.29
CA GLN A 168 4.91 -11.99 6.88
C GLN A 168 3.87 -13.09 6.68
N GLN A 169 2.83 -13.15 7.53
CA GLN A 169 1.70 -14.07 7.32
C GLN A 169 0.95 -13.78 6.01
N LEU A 170 0.81 -12.51 5.61
CA LEU A 170 0.18 -12.17 4.32
C LEU A 170 1.06 -12.53 3.13
N VAL A 171 2.37 -12.29 3.19
CA VAL A 171 3.31 -12.65 2.11
C VAL A 171 3.41 -14.18 1.95
N ASN A 172 3.40 -14.91 3.06
CA ASN A 172 3.48 -16.36 3.03
C ASN A 172 2.25 -17.02 2.39
N THR A 173 1.11 -16.34 2.36
CA THR A 173 -0.15 -16.97 1.91
C THR A 173 -0.80 -16.27 0.71
N TYR A 174 -0.65 -14.96 0.52
CA TYR A 174 -1.47 -14.22 -0.44
C TYR A 174 -0.69 -13.25 -1.32
N LEU A 175 0.34 -12.60 -0.80
CA LEU A 175 1.08 -11.55 -1.49
C LEU A 175 2.39 -12.07 -2.09
N ASP A 176 2.88 -11.36 -3.10
CA ASP A 176 4.17 -11.62 -3.76
C ASP A 176 5.33 -10.89 -3.05
N GLY A 177 5.03 -9.86 -2.26
CA GLY A 177 6.01 -9.17 -1.42
C GLY A 177 5.38 -8.07 -0.56
N ALA A 178 6.13 -7.54 0.41
CA ALA A 178 5.68 -6.41 1.20
C ALA A 178 6.84 -5.60 1.78
N GLY A 179 6.68 -4.29 1.82
CA GLY A 179 7.62 -3.34 2.42
C GLY A 179 6.99 -2.70 3.66
N VAL A 180 7.77 -2.57 4.74
CA VAL A 180 7.33 -1.95 5.99
C VAL A 180 8.22 -0.77 6.36
N LEU A 181 7.61 0.32 6.84
CA LEU A 181 8.31 1.46 7.43
C LEU A 181 7.65 1.84 8.75
N GLY A 182 8.39 1.71 9.84
CA GLY A 182 8.01 2.24 11.15
C GLY A 182 8.76 3.53 11.46
N TRP A 183 8.09 4.52 12.02
CA TRP A 183 8.75 5.68 12.61
C TRP A 183 8.13 6.06 13.95
N ARG A 184 8.92 6.68 14.81
CA ARG A 184 8.47 7.25 16.09
C ARG A 184 9.01 8.65 16.27
N GLU A 185 8.47 9.34 17.25
CA GLU A 185 8.97 10.65 17.68
C GLU A 185 10.32 10.48 18.34
N ALA A 186 11.30 11.26 17.91
CA ALA A 186 12.59 11.33 18.54
C ALA A 186 12.48 12.02 19.91
N ASP A 187 13.45 11.78 20.77
CA ASP A 187 13.47 12.33 22.14
C ASP A 187 13.45 13.86 22.19
N ASP A 188 13.88 14.53 21.12
CA ASP A 188 13.86 15.98 21.00
C ASP A 188 12.44 16.58 20.80
N GLY A 189 11.45 15.74 20.51
CA GLY A 189 10.07 16.15 20.20
C GLY A 189 9.94 17.04 18.96
N ARG A 190 10.97 17.07 18.10
CA ARG A 190 11.08 17.95 16.92
C ARG A 190 11.29 17.18 15.62
N SER A 191 11.57 15.88 15.71
CA SER A 191 11.82 15.04 14.55
C SER A 191 11.21 13.63 14.69
N TYR A 192 11.17 12.91 13.56
CA TYR A 192 10.93 11.47 13.56
C TYR A 192 12.22 10.74 13.31
N GLU A 193 12.35 9.60 13.99
CA GLU A 193 13.35 8.60 13.70
C GLU A 193 12.70 7.35 13.12
N ILE A 194 13.38 6.74 12.16
CA ILE A 194 12.98 5.48 11.56
C ILE A 194 13.36 4.37 12.53
N VAL A 195 12.42 3.45 12.78
CA VAL A 195 12.69 2.27 13.59
C VAL A 195 13.21 1.16 12.68
N PRO A 196 14.42 0.62 12.93
CA PRO A 196 14.99 -0.45 12.12
C PRO A 196 14.08 -1.67 12.09
N LEU A 197 14.03 -2.34 10.94
CA LEU A 197 13.32 -3.60 10.79
C LEU A 197 14.17 -4.76 11.36
N PRO A 198 13.54 -5.81 11.93
CA PRO A 198 14.22 -7.05 12.27
C PRO A 198 14.77 -7.75 11.02
N ALA A 199 15.98 -8.30 11.11
CA ALA A 199 16.75 -8.82 9.97
C ALA A 199 16.25 -10.16 9.37
N SER A 200 15.11 -10.70 9.82
CA SER A 200 14.73 -12.11 9.60
C SER A 200 13.55 -12.34 8.65
N ALA A 201 13.00 -11.31 7.99
CA ALA A 201 11.76 -11.44 7.23
C ALA A 201 11.93 -11.31 5.70
N ARG A 202 11.08 -12.01 4.93
CA ARG A 202 10.84 -11.70 3.49
C ARG A 202 10.11 -10.36 3.31
N VAL A 203 9.74 -9.74 4.41
CA VAL A 203 9.33 -8.34 4.53
C VAL A 203 10.60 -7.49 4.61
N SER A 204 10.80 -6.64 3.62
CA SER A 204 11.94 -5.72 3.57
C SER A 204 11.48 -4.30 3.89
N ASP A 205 12.39 -3.34 3.82
CA ASP A 205 12.00 -1.93 3.80
C ASP A 205 11.24 -1.58 2.50
N LEU A 206 10.75 -0.34 2.45
CA LEU A 206 10.00 0.17 1.31
C LEU A 206 10.85 0.25 0.04
N ASP A 207 12.13 0.60 0.16
CA ASP A 207 13.02 0.83 -0.99
C ASP A 207 13.29 -0.49 -1.72
N ASP A 208 13.57 -1.55 -0.97
CA ASP A 208 13.74 -2.91 -1.50
C ASP A 208 12.49 -3.40 -2.26
N VAL A 209 11.30 -3.14 -1.73
CA VAL A 209 10.05 -3.55 -2.39
C VAL A 209 9.75 -2.70 -3.61
N LEU A 210 10.01 -1.39 -3.57
CA LEU A 210 9.91 -0.53 -4.75
C LEU A 210 10.86 -1.02 -5.85
N TYR A 211 12.10 -1.34 -5.51
CA TYR A 211 13.07 -1.88 -6.45
C TYR A 211 12.61 -3.20 -7.07
N ARG A 212 12.04 -4.12 -6.27
CA ARG A 212 11.48 -5.38 -6.77
C ARG A 212 10.30 -5.16 -7.72
N ILE A 213 9.38 -4.26 -7.35
CA ILE A 213 8.25 -3.90 -8.20
C ILE A 213 8.75 -3.31 -9.53
N ALA A 214 9.68 -2.35 -9.48
CA ALA A 214 10.26 -1.73 -10.65
C ALA A 214 10.96 -2.76 -11.56
N THR A 215 11.70 -3.71 -10.97
CA THR A 215 12.35 -4.80 -11.69
C THR A 215 11.32 -5.69 -12.40
N GLU A 216 10.24 -6.07 -11.72
CA GLU A 216 9.16 -6.85 -12.34
C GLU A 216 8.47 -6.10 -13.48
N ILE A 217 8.20 -4.80 -13.31
CA ILE A 217 7.64 -3.94 -14.35
C ILE A 217 8.55 -3.94 -15.58
N ARG A 218 9.85 -3.64 -15.41
CA ARG A 218 10.81 -3.63 -16.54
C ARG A 218 10.95 -4.99 -17.21
N ARG A 219 10.86 -6.08 -16.45
CA ARG A 219 10.91 -7.45 -16.98
C ARG A 219 9.68 -7.80 -17.82
N MET A 220 8.51 -7.26 -17.43
CA MET A 220 7.23 -7.51 -18.10
C MET A 220 6.97 -6.53 -19.25
N ALA A 221 7.53 -5.32 -19.19
CA ALA A 221 7.55 -4.40 -20.30
C ALA A 221 8.33 -5.04 -21.44
N GLY A 222 7.72 -5.10 -22.62
CA GLY A 222 8.33 -5.70 -23.81
C GLY A 222 9.57 -4.94 -24.29
N PRO A 223 10.19 -5.39 -25.39
CA PRO A 223 11.41 -4.76 -25.93
C PRO A 223 11.24 -3.28 -26.28
N ASP A 224 10.03 -2.85 -26.62
CA ASP A 224 9.70 -1.46 -26.95
C ASP A 224 9.33 -0.61 -25.72
N ASN A 225 9.55 -1.14 -24.51
CA ASN A 225 9.10 -0.54 -23.26
C ASN A 225 7.57 -0.34 -23.22
N GLU A 226 6.82 -1.26 -23.85
CA GLU A 226 5.36 -1.26 -23.83
C GLU A 226 4.83 -2.42 -22.98
N PRO A 227 3.75 -2.21 -22.22
CA PRO A 227 3.09 -3.30 -21.53
C PRO A 227 2.47 -4.27 -22.53
N PRO A 228 2.47 -5.60 -22.25
CA PRO A 228 1.83 -6.56 -23.13
C PRO A 228 0.30 -6.32 -23.20
N PRO A 229 -0.34 -6.72 -24.30
CA PRO A 229 -1.77 -6.52 -24.49
C PRO A 229 -2.58 -7.17 -23.36
N PRO A 230 -3.76 -6.60 -23.02
CA PRO A 230 -4.61 -7.19 -21.99
C PRO A 230 -5.12 -8.55 -22.44
N VAL A 231 -5.09 -9.52 -21.53
CA VAL A 231 -5.78 -10.80 -21.72
C VAL A 231 -7.19 -10.66 -21.14
N GLY A 232 -8.19 -10.64 -22.01
CA GLY A 232 -9.60 -10.61 -21.60
C GLY A 232 -10.12 -12.00 -21.22
N ARG A 233 -11.33 -12.04 -20.66
CA ARG A 233 -12.14 -13.26 -20.66
C ARG A 233 -12.82 -13.39 -22.02
N GLU A 234 -12.61 -14.53 -22.68
CA GLU A 234 -13.55 -15.02 -23.70
C GLU A 234 -14.86 -15.46 -23.04
#